data_AF-A0A2S0WG06-F1
#
_entry.id   AF-A0A2S0WG06-F1
#
_cell.length_a   1.000
_cell.length_b   1.000
_cell.length_c   1.000
_cell.angle_alpha   90.00
_cell.angle_beta   90.00
_cell.angle_gamma   90.00
#
_symmetry.space_group_name_H-M   'P 1'
#
loop_
_entity.id
_entity.type
_entity.pdbx_description
1 polymer ?
#
loop_
_entity_poly.entity_id
_entity_poly.type
_entity_poly.pdbx_seq_one_letter_code
_entity_poly.pdbx_strand_id
1 'polypeptide(L)'
;MAYVLIILALLALAGAAALWFADERETSSPRLPGAGARARRAWAKDKGFDFARADDALGGEWGRGPAAAGARPRNVAAGSAFGHDVYLADVGAVAVMVMRTGEVSDVVVEMRREGLAGELPADVVEVATTQGFRVASNEPGPAQRFIDVRVRTALEEMPEAVSAVWCESEWAAAQFAGPVSEEDADATLAPLALIADAARVLPPRRWGSVAWEFPTREVVGVAGGGGVDTRDAFDPRPVKRPEEPLEMPTRATGAVRGTLERRAVGGDEIDPIADGPVAEQPFDLTRVRRNQVPPSIFGDE
;
A
#
# COMPACT_ATOMS: atom_id res chain seq x y z
N MET A 1 -18.40 9.94 -54.27
CA MET A 1 -18.40 9.99 -52.78
C MET A 1 -18.31 8.60 -52.16
N ALA A 2 -19.23 7.67 -52.43
CA ALA A 2 -19.21 6.33 -51.80
C ALA A 2 -17.93 5.51 -52.07
N TYR A 3 -17.39 5.55 -53.29
CA TYR A 3 -16.18 4.81 -53.65
C TYR A 3 -14.92 5.27 -52.90
N VAL A 4 -14.81 6.56 -52.56
CA VAL A 4 -13.65 7.09 -51.82
C VAL A 4 -13.64 6.58 -50.39
N LEU A 5 -14.81 6.49 -49.75
CA LEU A 5 -14.95 5.96 -48.39
C LEU A 5 -14.67 4.45 -48.35
N ILE A 6 -15.09 3.70 -49.37
CA ILE A 6 -14.81 2.25 -49.47
C ILE A 6 -13.31 1.99 -49.65
N ILE A 7 -12.63 2.77 -50.50
CA ILE A 7 -11.19 2.63 -50.72
C ILE A 7 -10.41 2.97 -49.43
N LEU A 8 -10.80 4.03 -48.71
CA LEU A 8 -10.18 4.38 -47.43
C LEU A 8 -10.40 3.30 -46.37
N ALA A 9 -11.60 2.71 -46.29
CA ALA A 9 -11.88 1.62 -45.37
C ALA A 9 -11.04 0.37 -45.69
N LEU A 10 -10.86 0.03 -46.97
CA LEU A 10 -10.01 -1.09 -47.39
C LEU A 10 -8.53 -0.84 -47.07
N LEU A 11 -8.04 0.39 -47.24
CA LEU A 11 -6.67 0.76 -46.88
C LEU A 11 -6.44 0.71 -45.36
N ALA A 12 -7.41 1.19 -44.58
CA ALA A 12 -7.34 1.12 -43.12
C ALA A 12 -7.35 -0.33 -42.62
N LEU A 13 -8.19 -1.18 -43.23
CA LEU A 13 -8.30 -2.60 -42.86
C LEU A 13 -7.06 -3.40 -43.28
N ALA A 14 -6.47 -3.08 -44.44
CA ALA A 14 -5.18 -3.64 -44.85
C ALA A 14 -4.02 -3.19 -43.93
N GLY A 15 -4.03 -1.91 -43.49
CA GLY A 15 -3.07 -1.40 -42.51
C GLY A 15 -3.22 -2.08 -41.14
N ALA A 16 -4.44 -2.26 -40.65
CA ALA A 16 -4.73 -2.97 -39.41
C ALA A 16 -4.32 -4.45 -39.49
N ALA A 17 -4.59 -5.12 -40.62
CA ALA A 17 -4.15 -6.48 -40.85
C ALA A 17 -2.61 -6.59 -40.91
N ALA A 18 -1.92 -5.62 -41.52
CA ALA A 18 -0.47 -5.60 -41.56
C ALA A 18 0.17 -5.38 -40.18
N LEU A 19 -0.43 -4.52 -39.35
CA LEU A 19 -0.01 -4.32 -37.95
C LEU A 19 -0.26 -5.57 -37.11
N TRP A 20 -1.43 -6.20 -37.25
CA TRP A 20 -1.75 -7.46 -36.58
C TRP A 20 -0.80 -8.60 -36.98
N PHE A 21 -0.49 -8.73 -38.27
CA PHE A 21 0.49 -9.72 -38.76
C PHE A 21 1.94 -9.42 -38.36
N ALA A 22 2.30 -8.15 -38.12
CA ALA A 22 3.61 -7.79 -37.60
C ALA A 22 3.74 -8.12 -36.11
N ASP A 23 2.69 -7.83 -35.33
CA ASP A 23 2.57 -8.16 -33.91
C ASP A 23 2.57 -9.68 -33.66
N GLU A 24 1.90 -10.45 -34.54
CA GLU A 24 1.96 -11.91 -34.52
C GLU A 24 3.37 -12.46 -34.83
N ARG A 25 4.19 -11.76 -35.63
CA ARG A 25 5.55 -12.21 -35.99
C ARG A 25 6.58 -11.94 -34.89
N GLU A 26 6.41 -10.89 -34.10
CA GLU A 26 7.26 -10.63 -32.93
C GLU A 26 6.97 -11.63 -31.79
N THR A 27 5.71 -12.04 -31.64
CA THR A 27 5.28 -13.01 -30.61
C THR A 27 5.54 -14.48 -30.98
N SER A 28 5.76 -14.81 -32.27
CA SER A 28 5.88 -16.20 -32.73
C SER A 28 7.19 -16.54 -33.44
N SER A 29 8.34 -16.10 -32.90
CA SER A 29 9.58 -16.84 -33.17
C SER A 29 9.47 -18.26 -32.59
N PRO A 30 9.60 -19.33 -33.39
CA PRO A 30 9.51 -20.70 -32.88
C PRO A 30 10.69 -20.95 -31.94
N ARG A 31 10.46 -20.78 -30.63
CA ARG A 31 11.46 -21.09 -29.62
C ARG A 31 11.68 -22.60 -29.66
N LEU A 32 12.91 -23.01 -29.95
CA LEU A 32 13.34 -24.40 -29.83
C LEU A 32 12.87 -24.96 -28.48
N PRO A 33 12.30 -26.18 -28.44
CA PRO A 33 11.91 -26.81 -27.18
C PRO A 33 13.07 -26.76 -26.16
N GLY A 34 12.80 -26.18 -24.99
CA GLY A 34 13.79 -26.04 -23.90
C GLY A 34 14.71 -24.82 -23.96
N ALA A 35 14.56 -23.91 -24.93
CA ALA A 35 15.30 -22.64 -24.94
C ALA A 35 15.00 -21.79 -23.70
N GLY A 36 13.72 -21.69 -23.30
CA GLY A 36 13.31 -20.96 -22.10
C GLY A 36 13.90 -21.54 -20.80
N ALA A 37 13.95 -22.86 -20.68
CA ALA A 37 14.54 -23.53 -19.52
C ALA A 37 16.05 -23.29 -19.39
N ARG A 38 16.77 -23.20 -20.52
CA ARG A 38 18.21 -22.88 -20.51
C ARG A 38 18.47 -21.43 -20.13
N ALA A 39 17.71 -20.49 -20.71
CA ALA A 39 17.80 -19.07 -20.36
C ALA A 39 17.50 -18.86 -18.88
N ARG A 40 16.38 -19.40 -18.37
CA ARG A 40 16.02 -19.33 -16.94
C ARG A 40 17.10 -19.89 -16.02
N ARG A 41 17.74 -21.00 -16.39
CA ARG A 41 18.85 -21.56 -15.60
C ARG A 41 20.09 -20.65 -15.63
N ALA A 42 20.41 -20.05 -16.77
CA ALA A 42 21.54 -19.14 -16.90
C ALA A 42 21.32 -17.88 -16.05
N TRP A 43 20.14 -17.28 -16.16
CA TRP A 43 19.69 -16.17 -15.33
C TRP A 43 19.72 -16.49 -13.84
N ALA A 44 19.15 -17.65 -13.43
CA ALA A 44 19.18 -18.07 -12.04
C ALA A 44 20.62 -18.16 -11.52
N LYS A 45 21.53 -18.75 -12.30
CA LYS A 45 22.95 -18.83 -11.94
C LYS A 45 23.61 -17.45 -11.81
N ASP A 46 23.31 -16.51 -12.70
CA ASP A 46 23.82 -15.12 -12.63
C ASP A 46 23.39 -14.44 -11.32
N LYS A 47 22.14 -14.65 -10.90
CA LYS A 47 21.59 -14.11 -9.64
C LYS A 47 21.98 -14.86 -8.38
N GLY A 48 22.69 -15.98 -8.50
CA GLY A 48 22.96 -16.87 -7.38
C GLY A 48 21.70 -17.56 -6.85
N PHE A 49 20.71 -17.75 -7.72
CA PHE A 49 19.47 -18.48 -7.45
C PHE A 49 19.64 -19.96 -7.83
N ASP A 50 18.86 -20.80 -7.18
CA ASP A 50 18.73 -22.22 -7.50
C ASP A 50 17.74 -22.42 -8.65
N PHE A 51 17.98 -23.46 -9.46
CA PHE A 51 17.10 -23.82 -10.57
C PHE A 51 16.55 -25.25 -10.41
N ALA A 52 15.22 -25.38 -10.44
CA ALA A 52 14.50 -26.64 -10.50
C ALA A 52 13.66 -26.73 -11.79
N ARG A 53 13.54 -27.93 -12.37
CA ARG A 53 12.69 -28.13 -13.57
C ARG A 53 11.21 -28.04 -13.26
N ALA A 54 10.80 -28.42 -12.07
CA ALA A 54 9.43 -28.38 -11.57
C ALA A 54 9.46 -28.30 -10.05
N ASP A 55 8.42 -27.69 -9.48
CA ASP A 55 8.17 -27.67 -8.04
C ASP A 55 6.66 -27.88 -7.83
N ASP A 56 6.32 -29.05 -7.29
CA ASP A 56 4.93 -29.44 -7.05
C ASP A 56 4.36 -28.82 -5.76
N ALA A 57 5.21 -28.44 -4.80
CA ALA A 57 4.76 -27.82 -3.56
C ALA A 57 4.27 -26.38 -3.83
N LEU A 58 5.00 -25.66 -4.68
CA LEU A 58 4.73 -24.28 -5.05
C LEU A 58 3.37 -24.10 -5.77
N GLY A 59 2.93 -25.12 -6.52
CA GLY A 59 1.67 -25.05 -7.28
C GLY A 59 0.40 -25.00 -6.42
N GLY A 60 0.46 -25.41 -5.15
CA GLY A 60 -0.68 -25.37 -4.23
C GLY A 60 -0.81 -24.07 -3.43
N GLU A 61 0.19 -23.19 -3.51
CA GLU A 61 0.27 -21.99 -2.66
C GLU A 61 -0.34 -20.75 -3.30
N TRP A 62 -0.57 -20.77 -4.61
CA TRP A 62 -1.09 -19.64 -5.39
C TRP A 62 -2.52 -19.89 -5.84
N GLY A 63 -3.43 -19.01 -5.45
CA GLY A 63 -4.86 -19.13 -5.73
C GLY A 63 -5.32 -18.33 -6.96
N ARG A 64 -4.51 -17.37 -7.41
CA ARG A 64 -4.87 -16.42 -8.48
C ARG A 64 -3.98 -16.49 -9.71
N GLY A 65 -4.38 -15.73 -10.72
CA GLY A 65 -3.69 -15.66 -12.00
C GLY A 65 -3.70 -17.01 -12.72
N PRO A 66 -2.63 -17.36 -13.45
CA PRO A 66 -2.54 -18.60 -14.21
C PRO A 66 -2.55 -19.86 -13.31
N ALA A 67 -2.16 -19.70 -12.03
CA ALA A 67 -2.15 -20.81 -11.07
C ALA A 67 -3.57 -21.27 -10.71
N ALA A 68 -4.57 -20.38 -10.75
CA ALA A 68 -5.97 -20.71 -10.54
C ALA A 68 -6.49 -21.78 -11.53
N ALA A 69 -5.87 -21.89 -12.72
CA ALA A 69 -6.20 -22.90 -13.71
C ALA A 69 -5.58 -24.29 -13.43
N GLY A 70 -4.89 -24.46 -12.29
CA GLY A 70 -4.27 -25.73 -11.88
C GLY A 70 -2.99 -26.09 -12.65
N ALA A 71 -2.40 -25.12 -13.36
CA ALA A 71 -1.17 -25.34 -14.09
C ALA A 71 0.02 -25.48 -13.11
N ARG A 72 0.81 -26.54 -13.28
CA ARG A 72 1.98 -26.79 -12.43
C ARG A 72 3.15 -25.86 -12.77
N PRO A 73 3.82 -25.26 -11.77
CA PRO A 73 5.03 -24.47 -11.97
C PRO A 73 6.17 -25.30 -12.59
N ARG A 74 6.82 -24.75 -13.62
CA ARG A 74 8.01 -25.33 -14.27
C ARG A 74 9.10 -24.30 -14.42
N ASN A 75 10.32 -24.76 -14.68
CA ASN A 75 11.51 -23.91 -14.84
C ASN A 75 11.62 -22.89 -13.68
N VAL A 76 11.58 -23.41 -12.47
CA VAL A 76 11.51 -22.60 -11.25
C VAL A 76 12.93 -22.12 -10.93
N ALA A 77 13.11 -20.81 -10.91
CA ALA A 77 14.28 -20.18 -10.32
C ALA A 77 13.88 -19.69 -8.92
N ALA A 78 14.63 -20.06 -7.88
CA ALA A 78 14.34 -19.75 -6.49
C ALA A 78 15.55 -19.14 -5.80
N GLY A 79 15.37 -18.08 -5.03
CA GLY A 79 16.46 -17.42 -4.32
C GLY A 79 15.97 -16.31 -3.42
N SER A 80 16.83 -15.34 -3.14
CA SER A 80 16.46 -14.15 -2.37
C SER A 80 16.96 -12.88 -3.06
N ALA A 81 16.12 -11.85 -3.07
CA ALA A 81 16.49 -10.52 -3.56
C ALA A 81 15.74 -9.47 -2.75
N PHE A 82 16.38 -8.32 -2.51
CA PHE A 82 15.78 -7.20 -1.77
C PHE A 82 15.19 -7.58 -0.39
N GLY A 83 15.69 -8.64 0.25
CA GLY A 83 15.20 -9.11 1.56
C GLY A 83 13.96 -10.01 1.51
N HIS A 84 13.57 -10.46 0.31
CA HIS A 84 12.43 -11.36 0.11
C HIS A 84 12.88 -12.68 -0.52
N ASP A 85 12.18 -13.77 -0.17
CA ASP A 85 12.27 -15.02 -0.94
C ASP A 85 11.56 -14.80 -2.28
N VAL A 86 12.24 -15.15 -3.38
CA VAL A 86 11.80 -14.91 -4.75
C VAL A 86 11.71 -16.21 -5.51
N TYR A 87 10.61 -16.38 -6.26
CA TYR A 87 10.43 -17.49 -7.18
C TYR A 87 10.01 -16.96 -8.54
N LEU A 88 10.66 -17.41 -9.61
CA LEU A 88 10.27 -17.13 -10.98
C LEU A 88 10.01 -18.46 -11.70
N ALA A 89 8.77 -18.69 -12.09
CA ALA A 89 8.31 -19.94 -12.68
C ALA A 89 7.47 -19.72 -13.94
N ASP A 90 7.44 -20.72 -14.80
CA ASP A 90 6.49 -20.78 -15.92
C ASP A 90 5.23 -21.52 -15.46
N VAL A 91 4.08 -20.85 -15.53
CA VAL A 91 2.77 -21.38 -15.13
C VAL A 91 1.85 -21.34 -16.33
N GLY A 92 1.60 -22.52 -16.92
CA GLY A 92 0.86 -22.60 -18.18
C GLY A 92 1.67 -22.01 -19.35
N ALA A 93 1.15 -20.94 -19.95
CA ALA A 93 1.79 -20.26 -21.10
C ALA A 93 2.55 -18.97 -20.72
N VAL A 94 2.47 -18.55 -19.46
CA VAL A 94 3.05 -17.29 -18.99
C VAL A 94 4.08 -17.53 -17.90
N ALA A 95 4.98 -16.57 -17.72
CA ALA A 95 5.87 -16.55 -16.56
C ALA A 95 5.21 -15.77 -15.41
N VAL A 96 5.49 -16.20 -14.18
CA VAL A 96 5.07 -15.53 -12.95
C VAL A 96 6.27 -15.42 -12.02
N MET A 97 6.55 -14.20 -11.56
CA MET A 97 7.49 -13.93 -10.47
C MET A 97 6.70 -13.68 -9.19
N VAL A 98 7.10 -14.28 -8.08
CA VAL A 98 6.50 -14.02 -6.77
C VAL A 98 7.57 -13.69 -5.73
N MET A 99 7.20 -12.85 -4.77
CA MET A 99 7.99 -12.47 -3.62
C MET A 99 7.18 -12.65 -2.34
N ARG A 100 7.81 -13.21 -1.31
CA ARG A 100 7.17 -13.43 -0.01
C ARG A 100 7.07 -12.11 0.76
N THR A 101 5.90 -11.74 1.27
CA THR A 101 5.66 -10.48 1.99
C THR A 101 6.04 -10.58 3.48
N GLY A 102 5.99 -11.80 4.01
CA GLY A 102 6.38 -12.16 5.39
C GLY A 102 5.22 -12.27 6.37
N GLU A 103 3.99 -11.89 5.99
CA GLU A 103 2.80 -11.99 6.84
C GLU A 103 1.59 -12.33 5.97
N VAL A 104 0.70 -13.20 6.47
CA VAL A 104 -0.48 -13.66 5.72
C VAL A 104 -1.61 -12.65 5.87
N SER A 105 -2.17 -12.19 4.77
CA SER A 105 -3.35 -11.32 4.69
C SER A 105 -4.51 -11.98 3.93
N ASP A 106 -5.73 -11.76 4.39
CA ASP A 106 -6.96 -12.11 3.65
C ASP A 106 -7.40 -11.04 2.65
N VAL A 107 -6.82 -9.84 2.74
CA VAL A 107 -7.00 -8.79 1.75
C VAL A 107 -6.21 -9.18 0.50
N VAL A 108 -6.92 -9.23 -0.62
CA VAL A 108 -6.39 -9.37 -1.96
C VAL A 108 -6.38 -8.00 -2.62
N VAL A 109 -5.24 -7.65 -3.22
CA VAL A 109 -5.14 -6.47 -4.09
C VAL A 109 -4.72 -6.94 -5.46
N GLU A 110 -5.47 -6.58 -6.49
CA GLU A 110 -5.19 -6.93 -7.87
C GLU A 110 -4.95 -5.66 -8.69
N MET A 111 -3.90 -5.66 -9.48
CA MET A 111 -3.44 -4.53 -10.27
C MET A 111 -3.27 -5.02 -11.71
N ARG A 112 -4.11 -4.55 -12.63
CA ARG A 112 -4.13 -4.99 -14.03
C ARG A 112 -3.74 -3.86 -14.95
N ARG A 113 -2.70 -4.07 -15.77
CA ARG A 113 -2.25 -3.08 -16.75
C ARG A 113 -3.36 -2.85 -17.78
N GLU A 114 -3.68 -1.59 -18.03
CA GLU A 114 -4.69 -1.19 -19.00
C GLU A 114 -4.30 -1.63 -20.42
N GLY A 115 -5.27 -2.13 -21.18
CA GLY A 115 -5.07 -2.59 -22.57
C GLY A 115 -4.34 -3.92 -22.74
N LEU A 116 -3.59 -4.38 -21.73
CA LEU A 116 -2.82 -5.64 -21.79
C LEU A 116 -3.47 -6.77 -20.98
N ALA A 117 -4.01 -6.45 -19.81
CA ALA A 117 -4.63 -7.42 -18.94
C ALA A 117 -6.13 -7.59 -19.23
N GLY A 118 -6.63 -8.81 -19.09
CA GLY A 118 -8.07 -9.10 -19.21
C GLY A 118 -8.91 -8.47 -18.09
N GLU A 119 -10.21 -8.78 -18.07
CA GLU A 119 -11.14 -8.25 -17.06
C GLU A 119 -10.76 -8.60 -15.62
N LEU A 120 -11.06 -7.68 -14.70
CA LEU A 120 -10.89 -7.90 -13.26
C LEU A 120 -11.74 -9.11 -12.80
N PRO A 121 -11.25 -9.92 -11.86
CA PRO A 121 -12.03 -11.01 -11.29
C PRO A 121 -13.31 -10.52 -10.61
N ALA A 122 -14.32 -11.38 -10.57
CA ALA A 122 -15.65 -11.02 -10.08
C ALA A 122 -15.71 -10.79 -8.56
N ASP A 123 -14.71 -11.25 -7.82
CA ASP A 123 -14.65 -11.19 -6.36
C ASP A 123 -13.89 -9.96 -5.83
N VAL A 124 -13.42 -9.09 -6.72
CA VAL A 124 -12.76 -7.83 -6.39
C VAL A 124 -13.53 -6.65 -6.98
N VAL A 125 -13.45 -5.50 -6.32
CA VAL A 125 -14.05 -4.25 -6.78
C VAL A 125 -12.96 -3.24 -7.08
N GLU A 126 -13.07 -2.53 -8.20
CA GLU A 126 -12.12 -1.48 -8.57
C GLU A 126 -12.10 -0.35 -7.54
N VAL A 127 -10.91 0.05 -7.14
CA VAL A 127 -10.64 1.04 -6.08
C VAL A 127 -10.02 2.30 -6.65
N ALA A 128 -9.13 2.16 -7.64
CA ALA A 128 -8.41 3.27 -8.27
C ALA A 128 -7.81 2.86 -9.62
N THR A 129 -7.43 3.87 -10.41
CA THR A 129 -6.52 3.70 -11.55
C THR A 129 -5.26 4.53 -11.30
N THR A 130 -4.08 3.93 -11.45
CA THR A 130 -2.81 4.62 -11.24
C THR A 130 -1.71 4.01 -12.10
N GLN A 131 -0.84 4.85 -12.68
CA GLN A 131 0.30 4.44 -13.52
C GLN A 131 -0.05 3.42 -14.63
N GLY A 132 -1.22 3.57 -15.24
CA GLY A 132 -1.68 2.64 -16.28
C GLY A 132 -2.14 1.28 -15.77
N PHE A 133 -2.41 1.14 -14.46
CA PHE A 133 -3.01 -0.04 -13.84
C PHE A 133 -4.37 0.28 -13.23
N ARG A 134 -5.36 -0.58 -13.49
CA ARG A 134 -6.60 -0.67 -12.72
C ARG A 134 -6.32 -1.46 -11.45
N VAL A 135 -6.58 -0.87 -10.29
CA VAL A 135 -6.37 -1.47 -8.98
C VAL A 135 -7.71 -1.83 -8.37
N ALA A 136 -7.88 -3.09 -7.97
CA ALA A 136 -9.09 -3.65 -7.39
C ALA A 136 -8.77 -4.45 -6.12
N SER A 137 -9.77 -4.62 -5.26
CA SER A 137 -9.61 -5.41 -4.04
C SER A 137 -10.93 -5.99 -3.55
N ASN A 138 -10.86 -7.09 -2.79
CA ASN A 138 -12.00 -7.59 -2.01
C ASN A 138 -12.30 -6.69 -0.79
N GLU A 139 -11.35 -5.87 -0.35
CA GLU A 139 -11.46 -4.96 0.79
C GLU A 139 -10.96 -3.55 0.41
N PRO A 140 -11.85 -2.68 -0.11
CA PRO A 140 -11.47 -1.37 -0.66
C PRO A 140 -10.74 -0.45 0.33
N GLY A 141 -11.12 -0.45 1.60
CA GLY A 141 -10.54 0.43 2.62
C GLY A 141 -9.04 0.16 2.87
N PRO A 142 -8.64 -1.09 3.20
CA PRO A 142 -7.23 -1.50 3.21
C PRO A 142 -6.49 -1.20 1.90
N ALA A 143 -7.09 -1.50 0.75
CA ALA A 143 -6.47 -1.26 -0.55
C ALA A 143 -6.16 0.23 -0.80
N GLN A 144 -7.07 1.15 -0.43
CA GLN A 144 -6.81 2.60 -0.54
C GLN A 144 -5.59 3.04 0.28
N ARG A 145 -5.37 2.45 1.46
CA ARG A 145 -4.19 2.73 2.30
C ARG A 145 -2.92 2.07 1.77
N PHE A 146 -3.06 0.91 1.13
CA PHE A 146 -1.97 0.20 0.47
C PHE A 146 -1.40 0.99 -0.71
N ILE A 147 -2.23 1.75 -1.46
CA ILE A 147 -1.79 2.58 -2.60
C ILE A 147 -1.05 3.85 -2.12
N ASP A 148 0.13 3.65 -1.54
CA ASP A 148 1.05 4.68 -1.09
C ASP A 148 2.05 5.08 -2.20
N VAL A 149 3.08 5.86 -1.83
CA VAL A 149 4.12 6.27 -2.78
C VAL A 149 4.94 5.09 -3.32
N ARG A 150 5.17 4.03 -2.52
CA ARG A 150 5.96 2.86 -2.94
C ARG A 150 5.21 2.07 -4.00
N VAL A 151 3.91 1.85 -3.82
CA VAL A 151 3.09 1.17 -4.83
C VAL A 151 3.03 1.97 -6.12
N ARG A 152 2.83 3.30 -6.05
CA ARG A 152 2.84 4.15 -7.25
C ARG A 152 4.19 4.12 -7.97
N THR A 153 5.30 4.26 -7.25
CA THR A 153 6.64 4.17 -7.83
C THR A 153 6.89 2.78 -8.43
N ALA A 154 6.49 1.72 -7.74
CA ALA A 154 6.63 0.37 -8.25
C ALA A 154 5.84 0.15 -9.55
N LEU A 155 4.60 0.64 -9.64
CA LEU A 155 3.79 0.49 -10.85
C LEU A 155 4.32 1.35 -12.02
N GLU A 156 4.91 2.51 -11.73
CA GLU A 156 5.57 3.37 -12.71
C GLU A 156 6.82 2.70 -13.30
N GLU A 157 7.65 2.09 -12.45
CA GLU A 157 8.88 1.39 -12.85
C GLU A 157 8.63 -0.05 -13.32
N MET A 158 7.39 -0.54 -13.24
CA MET A 158 7.06 -1.91 -13.60
C MET A 158 7.24 -2.11 -15.12
N PRO A 159 8.01 -3.12 -15.58
CA PRO A 159 8.23 -3.36 -17.00
C PRO A 159 6.94 -3.54 -17.80
N GLU A 160 6.92 -3.10 -19.06
CA GLU A 160 5.75 -3.24 -19.94
C GLU A 160 5.38 -4.71 -20.18
N ALA A 161 6.35 -5.62 -20.11
CA ALA A 161 6.13 -7.06 -20.20
C ALA A 161 5.23 -7.63 -19.07
N VAL A 162 5.10 -6.92 -17.95
CA VAL A 162 4.22 -7.30 -16.83
C VAL A 162 2.79 -6.83 -17.10
N SER A 163 1.88 -7.78 -17.21
CA SER A 163 0.46 -7.52 -17.49
C SER A 163 -0.37 -7.38 -16.24
N ALA A 164 -0.05 -8.13 -15.18
CA ALA A 164 -0.79 -8.06 -13.93
C ALA A 164 0.13 -8.23 -12.72
N VAL A 165 -0.24 -7.60 -11.62
CA VAL A 165 0.40 -7.76 -10.32
C VAL A 165 -0.69 -7.99 -9.28
N TRP A 166 -0.49 -8.86 -8.31
CA TRP A 166 -1.42 -9.03 -7.20
C TRP A 166 -0.72 -9.32 -5.89
N CYS A 167 -1.41 -9.02 -4.80
CA CYS A 167 -1.07 -9.46 -3.45
C CYS A 167 -2.14 -10.45 -2.99
N GLU A 168 -1.74 -11.64 -2.56
CA GLU A 168 -2.63 -12.62 -1.95
C GLU A 168 -1.90 -13.42 -0.87
N SER A 169 -2.59 -13.75 0.23
CA SER A 169 -1.98 -14.51 1.33
C SER A 169 -0.67 -13.84 1.81
N GLU A 170 0.47 -14.52 1.65
CA GLU A 170 1.82 -14.03 1.98
C GLU A 170 2.66 -13.71 0.73
N TRP A 171 2.03 -13.49 -0.43
CA TRP A 171 2.69 -13.33 -1.72
C TRP A 171 2.34 -12.00 -2.38
N ALA A 172 3.36 -11.35 -2.95
CA ALA A 172 3.22 -10.39 -4.02
C ALA A 172 3.69 -11.05 -5.32
N ALA A 173 2.89 -10.98 -6.37
CA ALA A 173 3.11 -11.71 -7.61
C ALA A 173 3.00 -10.78 -8.81
N ALA A 174 3.88 -10.95 -9.79
CA ALA A 174 3.87 -10.29 -11.09
C ALA A 174 3.74 -11.35 -12.20
N GLN A 175 2.73 -11.21 -13.04
CA GLN A 175 2.52 -12.02 -14.23
C GLN A 175 3.01 -11.27 -15.46
N PHE A 176 3.77 -11.97 -16.29
CA PHE A 176 4.19 -11.50 -17.59
C PHE A 176 3.10 -11.81 -18.64
N ALA A 177 2.97 -10.96 -19.66
CA ALA A 177 2.05 -11.17 -20.78
C ALA A 177 2.38 -12.44 -21.60
N GLY A 178 3.63 -12.92 -21.49
CA GLY A 178 4.09 -14.12 -22.14
C GLY A 178 5.37 -14.65 -21.51
N PRO A 179 6.21 -15.33 -22.30
CA PRO A 179 7.50 -15.78 -21.83
C PRO A 179 8.45 -14.62 -21.51
N VAL A 180 9.01 -14.60 -20.31
CA VAL A 180 9.89 -13.54 -19.80
C VAL A 180 11.31 -13.59 -20.38
N SER A 181 11.89 -12.43 -20.66
CA SER A 181 13.32 -12.28 -21.00
C SER A 181 14.17 -12.15 -19.72
N GLU A 182 15.50 -12.30 -19.82
CA GLU A 182 16.37 -12.11 -18.65
C GLU A 182 16.38 -10.66 -18.15
N GLU A 183 16.28 -9.70 -19.08
CA GLU A 183 16.21 -8.27 -18.79
C GLU A 183 14.90 -7.89 -18.08
N ASP A 184 13.76 -8.37 -18.59
CA ASP A 184 12.46 -8.11 -17.95
C ASP A 184 12.39 -8.76 -16.56
N ALA A 185 12.96 -9.96 -16.40
CA ALA A 185 13.03 -10.61 -15.10
C ALA A 185 13.84 -9.79 -14.10
N ASP A 186 15.00 -9.28 -14.49
CA ASP A 186 15.82 -8.40 -13.65
C ASP A 186 15.11 -7.09 -13.29
N ALA A 187 14.55 -6.43 -14.29
CA ALA A 187 13.86 -5.15 -14.12
C ALA A 187 12.64 -5.28 -13.20
N THR A 188 12.01 -6.45 -13.12
CA THR A 188 10.84 -6.69 -12.27
C THR A 188 11.20 -6.84 -10.78
N LEU A 189 12.44 -7.23 -10.44
CA LEU A 189 12.80 -7.55 -9.05
C LEU A 189 12.60 -6.37 -8.10
N ALA A 190 13.13 -5.20 -8.41
CA ALA A 190 13.06 -4.04 -7.51
C ALA A 190 11.63 -3.47 -7.36
N PRO A 191 10.85 -3.26 -8.45
CA PRO A 191 9.45 -2.84 -8.34
C PRO A 191 8.59 -3.85 -7.57
N LEU A 192 8.76 -5.15 -7.82
CA LEU A 192 7.97 -6.17 -7.09
C LEU A 192 8.34 -6.22 -5.61
N ALA A 193 9.61 -6.00 -5.25
CA ALA A 193 10.02 -5.90 -3.85
C ALA A 193 9.37 -4.71 -3.15
N LEU A 194 9.27 -3.54 -3.80
CA LEU A 194 8.53 -2.40 -3.26
C LEU A 194 7.06 -2.71 -3.00
N ILE A 195 6.42 -3.51 -3.86
CA ILE A 195 5.04 -3.98 -3.67
C ILE A 195 4.97 -4.98 -2.51
N ALA A 196 5.92 -5.90 -2.39
CA ALA A 196 5.99 -6.85 -1.29
C ALA A 196 6.18 -6.15 0.07
N ASP A 197 7.03 -5.13 0.12
CA ASP A 197 7.21 -4.26 1.29
C ASP A 197 5.96 -3.43 1.60
N ALA A 198 5.25 -2.96 0.56
CA ALA A 198 3.99 -2.26 0.73
C ALA A 198 2.89 -3.17 1.26
N ALA A 199 2.88 -4.45 0.86
CA ALA A 199 1.87 -5.42 1.29
C ALA A 199 1.87 -5.65 2.80
N ARG A 200 2.95 -5.35 3.52
CA ARG A 200 2.99 -5.40 5.00
C ARG A 200 2.04 -4.42 5.69
N VAL A 201 1.46 -3.46 4.97
CA VAL A 201 0.41 -2.57 5.51
C VAL A 201 -0.99 -3.19 5.42
N LEU A 202 -1.14 -4.30 4.68
CA LEU A 202 -2.39 -5.04 4.64
C LEU A 202 -2.66 -5.68 6.01
N PRO A 203 -3.91 -5.70 6.49
CA PRO A 203 -4.24 -6.32 7.76
C PRO A 203 -3.82 -7.79 7.79
N PRO A 204 -3.07 -8.25 8.80
CA PRO A 204 -2.75 -9.66 8.92
C PRO A 204 -4.03 -10.45 9.24
N ARG A 205 -4.10 -11.69 8.76
CA ARG A 205 -5.21 -12.63 9.04
C ARG A 205 -5.43 -12.81 10.55
N ARG A 206 -4.34 -12.73 11.33
CA ARG A 206 -4.40 -12.76 12.80
C ARG A 206 -3.55 -11.62 13.34
N TRP A 207 -4.15 -10.77 14.17
CA TRP A 207 -3.37 -9.80 14.93
C TRP A 207 -2.60 -10.52 16.05
N GLY A 208 -1.28 -10.41 16.03
CA GLY A 208 -0.46 -10.82 17.16
C GLY A 208 -0.80 -9.98 18.40
N SER A 209 -0.81 -10.62 19.58
CA SER A 209 -0.83 -9.88 20.84
C SER A 209 0.47 -9.10 20.97
N VAL A 210 0.41 -7.77 21.08
CA VAL A 210 1.59 -6.96 21.39
C VAL A 210 1.95 -7.22 22.85
N ALA A 211 3.03 -7.96 23.07
CA ALA A 211 3.60 -8.15 24.41
C ALA A 211 4.41 -6.90 24.77
N TRP A 212 3.98 -6.20 25.81
CA TRP A 212 4.73 -5.08 26.35
C TRP A 212 5.62 -5.59 27.49
N GLU A 213 6.92 -5.29 27.44
CA GLU A 213 7.89 -5.65 28.48
C GLU A 213 7.53 -5.02 29.83
N PHE A 214 6.82 -3.90 29.80
CA PHE A 214 6.30 -3.22 30.98
C PHE A 214 4.77 -3.20 30.95
N PRO A 215 4.10 -3.57 32.05
CA PRO A 215 2.65 -3.48 32.13
C PRO A 215 2.24 -2.01 32.01
N THR A 216 1.58 -1.67 30.90
CA THR A 216 0.78 -0.45 30.85
C THR A 216 -0.36 -0.61 31.86
N ARG A 217 -0.82 0.51 32.45
CA ARG A 217 -1.88 0.52 33.46
C ARG A 217 -3.01 -0.42 33.06
N GLU A 218 -3.35 -1.39 33.92
CA GLU A 218 -4.48 -2.29 33.69
C GLU A 218 -5.74 -1.46 33.46
N VAL A 219 -6.22 -1.48 32.21
CA VAL A 219 -7.55 -0.97 31.90
C VAL A 219 -8.52 -2.05 32.37
N VAL A 220 -8.97 -1.95 33.61
CA VAL A 220 -10.03 -2.81 34.14
C VAL A 220 -11.26 -2.64 33.25
N GLY A 221 -11.60 -3.66 32.46
CA GLY A 221 -12.85 -3.72 31.71
C GLY A 221 -12.79 -3.60 30.18
N VAL A 222 -11.62 -3.77 29.54
CA VAL A 222 -11.62 -4.07 28.09
C VAL A 222 -11.27 -5.54 27.92
N ALA A 223 -12.31 -6.37 27.83
CA ALA A 223 -12.17 -7.73 27.34
C ALA A 223 -11.47 -7.68 25.97
N GLY A 224 -10.30 -8.31 25.90
CA GLY A 224 -9.49 -8.34 24.70
C GLY A 224 -10.17 -9.07 23.54
N GLY A 225 -9.85 -8.63 22.33
CA GLY A 225 -9.68 -9.50 21.18
C GLY A 225 -10.93 -10.22 20.66
N GLY A 226 -11.91 -9.45 20.19
CA GLY A 226 -12.84 -9.92 19.17
C GLY A 226 -12.52 -9.17 17.88
N GLY A 227 -12.45 -9.87 16.75
CA GLY A 227 -12.55 -9.22 15.44
C GLY A 227 -13.80 -8.34 15.39
N VAL A 228 -13.92 -7.51 14.36
CA VAL A 228 -15.18 -6.80 14.09
C VAL A 228 -16.23 -7.86 13.75
N ASP A 229 -16.84 -8.46 14.76
CA ASP A 229 -18.14 -9.07 14.61
C ASP A 229 -19.03 -7.95 14.10
N THR A 230 -19.52 -8.13 12.88
CA THR A 230 -20.66 -7.41 12.31
C THR A 230 -21.61 -7.09 13.45
N ARG A 231 -21.68 -5.80 13.81
CA ARG A 231 -22.51 -5.35 14.92
C ARG A 231 -23.89 -5.95 14.74
N ASP A 232 -24.25 -6.84 15.68
CA ASP A 232 -25.62 -7.21 15.91
C ASP A 232 -26.46 -5.93 15.94
N ALA A 233 -27.63 -6.04 15.31
CA ALA A 233 -28.60 -4.99 15.08
C ALA A 233 -28.55 -3.88 16.14
N PHE A 234 -28.39 -2.64 15.68
CA PHE A 234 -28.60 -1.44 16.47
C PHE A 234 -29.86 -1.61 17.31
N ASP A 235 -29.70 -1.92 18.61
CA ASP A 235 -30.78 -1.89 19.59
C ASP A 235 -31.12 -0.41 19.76
N PRO A 236 -32.23 0.08 19.19
CA PRO A 236 -32.58 1.48 19.25
C PRO A 236 -33.18 1.72 20.62
N ARG A 237 -32.40 1.58 21.69
CA ARG A 237 -32.84 2.05 23.00
C ARG A 237 -33.00 3.56 22.85
N PRO A 238 -34.22 4.10 23.00
CA PRO A 238 -34.43 5.52 22.86
C PRO A 238 -33.56 6.20 23.91
N VAL A 239 -32.64 7.04 23.45
CA VAL A 239 -31.84 7.92 24.32
C VAL A 239 -32.85 8.80 25.05
N LYS A 240 -33.24 8.41 26.26
CA LYS A 240 -34.08 9.22 27.13
C LYS A 240 -33.22 10.39 27.60
N ARG A 241 -33.38 11.53 26.93
CA ARG A 241 -32.85 12.80 27.42
C ARG A 241 -33.41 13.03 28.83
N PRO A 242 -32.57 13.18 29.86
CA PRO A 242 -33.06 13.57 31.19
C PRO A 242 -33.87 14.86 31.06
N GLU A 243 -35.09 14.87 31.62
CA GLU A 243 -36.01 16.02 31.50
C GLU A 243 -35.56 17.18 32.38
N GLU A 244 -34.74 16.90 33.38
CA GLU A 244 -34.07 17.87 34.23
C GLU A 244 -32.68 18.17 33.67
N PRO A 245 -32.40 19.42 33.24
CA PRO A 245 -31.08 19.81 32.74
C PRO A 245 -30.03 19.58 33.84
N LEU A 246 -29.03 18.76 33.55
CA LEU A 246 -27.87 18.60 34.41
C LEU A 246 -27.15 19.95 34.54
N GLU A 247 -27.00 20.46 35.76
CA GLU A 247 -26.23 21.67 36.02
C GLU A 247 -24.76 21.42 35.67
N MET A 248 -24.35 21.97 34.53
CA MET A 248 -22.96 21.93 34.11
C MET A 248 -22.16 22.88 35.00
N PRO A 249 -21.03 22.44 35.59
CA PRO A 249 -20.15 23.34 36.31
C PRO A 249 -19.68 24.44 35.36
N THR A 250 -20.20 25.64 35.56
CA THR A 250 -19.91 26.78 34.70
C THR A 250 -18.60 27.40 35.16
N ARG A 251 -17.60 27.43 34.27
CA ARG A 251 -16.30 28.05 34.53
C ARG A 251 -16.40 29.57 34.39
N ALA A 252 -17.26 30.22 35.16
CA ALA A 252 -17.37 31.67 35.21
C ALA A 252 -16.62 32.21 36.44
N THR A 253 -15.29 32.17 36.41
CA THR A 253 -14.46 33.00 37.30
C THR A 253 -13.92 34.18 36.51
N GLY A 254 -14.82 35.04 36.03
CA GLY A 254 -14.47 36.34 35.48
C GLY A 254 -14.27 37.36 36.60
N ALA A 255 -13.20 37.23 37.38
CA ALA A 255 -12.82 38.30 38.31
C ALA A 255 -12.13 39.41 37.51
N VAL A 256 -12.74 40.59 37.43
CA VAL A 256 -12.13 41.79 36.82
C VAL A 256 -11.02 42.28 37.74
N ARG A 257 -9.76 41.99 37.39
CA ARG A 257 -8.58 42.38 38.16
C ARG A 257 -8.01 43.73 37.70
N GLY A 258 -8.78 44.79 37.91
CA GLY A 258 -8.34 46.17 37.75
C GLY A 258 -8.62 46.79 36.38
N THR A 259 -8.50 48.11 36.32
CA THR A 259 -8.63 48.93 35.10
C THR A 259 -7.29 48.99 34.37
N LEU A 260 -7.26 48.52 33.12
CA LEU A 260 -6.10 48.64 32.21
C LEU A 260 -6.21 49.93 31.41
N GLU A 261 -5.17 50.76 31.42
CA GLU A 261 -5.04 51.85 30.47
C GLU A 261 -4.73 51.31 29.06
N ARG A 262 -5.42 51.81 28.03
CA ARG A 262 -5.20 51.37 26.65
C ARG A 262 -3.93 52.03 26.10
N ARG A 263 -2.84 51.26 26.02
CA ARG A 263 -1.63 51.63 25.28
C ARG A 263 -1.65 51.02 23.87
N ALA A 264 -1.15 51.75 22.88
CA ALA A 264 -0.97 51.23 21.53
C ALA A 264 0.14 50.15 21.54
N VAL A 265 -0.21 48.93 21.13
CA VAL A 265 0.72 47.80 21.04
C VAL A 265 1.46 47.90 19.71
N GLY A 266 2.79 47.91 19.75
CA GLY A 266 3.65 47.94 18.54
C GLY A 266 4.42 49.24 18.31
N GLY A 267 4.41 50.18 19.25
CA GLY A 267 5.21 51.42 19.20
C GLY A 267 6.42 51.47 20.14
N ASP A 268 6.75 50.36 20.82
CA ASP A 268 7.91 50.33 21.69
C ASP A 268 9.18 50.16 20.82
N GLU A 269 9.89 51.26 20.60
CA GLU A 269 11.26 51.20 20.12
C GLU A 269 12.11 50.61 21.25
N ILE A 270 12.63 49.39 21.04
CA ILE A 270 13.48 48.70 22.01
C ILE A 270 14.91 49.16 21.75
N ASP A 271 15.51 49.82 22.74
CA ASP A 271 16.93 50.18 22.68
C ASP A 271 17.82 48.92 22.58
N PRO A 272 18.98 49.00 21.90
CA PRO A 272 19.92 47.88 21.83
C PRO A 272 20.32 47.38 23.22
N ILE A 273 20.23 46.06 23.41
CA ILE A 273 20.49 45.35 24.70
C ILE A 273 21.82 45.71 25.37
N ALA A 274 22.81 46.18 24.60
CA ALA A 274 24.18 46.37 25.08
C ALA A 274 24.46 47.75 25.71
N ASP A 275 23.76 48.81 25.28
CA ASP A 275 24.19 50.20 25.57
C ASP A 275 23.08 51.11 26.17
N GLY A 276 21.88 50.57 26.42
CA GLY A 276 20.78 51.33 27.02
C GLY A 276 20.90 51.47 28.56
N PRO A 277 20.39 52.56 29.16
CA PRO A 277 20.33 52.68 30.62
C PRO A 277 19.41 51.59 31.21
N VAL A 278 19.81 51.03 32.36
CA VAL A 278 19.01 50.02 33.06
C VAL A 278 17.69 50.66 33.49
N ALA A 279 16.57 50.17 32.95
CA ALA A 279 15.25 50.67 33.30
C ALA A 279 14.97 50.45 34.80
N GLU A 280 14.61 51.53 35.51
CA GLU A 280 14.34 51.49 36.97
C GLU A 280 13.14 50.60 37.32
N GLN A 281 12.26 50.30 36.37
CA GLN A 281 11.14 49.36 36.53
C GLN A 281 11.13 48.35 35.37
N PRO A 282 11.65 47.13 35.57
CA PRO A 282 11.79 46.13 34.50
C PRO A 282 10.47 45.49 34.02
N PHE A 283 9.30 45.96 34.48
CA PHE A 283 8.03 45.25 34.31
C PHE A 283 6.86 46.19 34.08
N ASP A 284 6.13 45.97 32.99
CA ASP A 284 4.99 46.77 32.53
C ASP A 284 3.65 46.41 33.22
N LEU A 285 3.69 45.64 34.31
CA LEU A 285 2.51 45.14 35.05
C LEU A 285 1.51 44.31 34.22
N THR A 286 1.78 43.98 32.96
CA THR A 286 0.89 43.12 32.14
C THR A 286 1.19 41.63 32.29
N ARG A 287 2.35 41.29 32.87
CA ARG A 287 2.78 39.91 33.12
C ARG A 287 2.50 39.50 34.56
N VAL A 288 1.56 38.58 34.76
CA VAL A 288 1.30 37.96 36.07
C VAL A 288 2.38 36.91 36.36
N ARG A 289 3.16 37.09 37.43
CA ARG A 289 3.99 36.00 37.95
C ARG A 289 3.09 34.90 38.49
N ARG A 290 3.22 33.69 37.97
CA ARG A 290 2.68 32.50 38.63
C ARG A 290 3.45 32.33 39.94
N ASN A 291 2.78 32.47 41.08
CA ASN A 291 3.31 31.97 42.33
C ASN A 291 3.51 30.47 42.14
N GLN A 292 4.76 30.02 42.14
CA GLN A 292 5.08 28.60 42.17
C GLN A 292 4.74 28.09 43.56
N VAL A 293 3.50 27.68 43.75
CA VAL A 293 3.13 26.83 44.89
C VAL A 293 3.65 25.43 44.57
N PRO A 294 4.23 24.71 45.56
CA PRO A 294 4.62 23.32 45.37
C PRO A 294 3.46 22.50 44.80
N PRO A 295 3.73 21.49 43.94
CA PRO A 295 2.68 20.65 43.39
C PRO A 295 1.94 19.92 44.53
N SER A 296 0.62 20.08 44.61
CA SER A 296 -0.24 19.50 45.66
C SER A 296 -0.36 17.95 45.63
N ILE A 297 0.52 17.28 44.88
CA ILE A 297 0.61 15.82 44.75
C ILE A 297 1.55 15.19 45.78
N PHE A 298 2.46 15.98 46.34
CA PHE A 298 3.24 15.58 47.51
C PHE A 298 2.64 16.38 48.67
N GLY A 299 1.88 15.71 49.54
CA GLY A 299 1.26 16.36 50.69
C GLY A 299 2.30 17.06 51.57
N ASP A 300 1.92 18.21 52.10
CA ASP A 300 2.72 18.97 53.05
C ASP A 300 2.65 18.26 54.43
N GLU A 301 3.78 17.72 54.91
CA GLU A 301 4.03 17.56 56.36
C GLU A 301 4.74 18.80 56.89
#